data_AF-A0A9X1ADD6-F1
#
_entry.id   AF-A0A9X1ADD6-F1
#
_cell.length_a   1.000
_cell.length_b   1.000
_cell.length_c   1.000
_cell.angle_alpha   90.00
_cell.angle_beta   90.00
_cell.angle_gamma   90.00
#
_symmetry.space_group_name_H-M   'P 1'
#
loop_
_entity.id
_entity.type
_entity.pdbx_description
1 polymer ?
#
loop_
_entity_poly.entity_id
_entity_poly.type
_entity_poly.pdbx_seq_one_letter_code
_entity_poly.pdbx_strand_id
1 'polypeptide(L)'
;MGCDTRDYLRYAIAAATLALTACSAVNSQPVTQAYTSGDGQKAGVYYLPKHLLNVKLYGDKTSQRIVVASTPVQDRRLALETGLALSPLSDDDITVDYENGLLKSVSATLTDRTADILVEVAKLVVRLRDTPISQPLLKDISFDPFSYRDAMAVNASLSQHNSCVEVEVAPGLWSPGCGKHSLGTTYVQGAMVDTTLPPRAAPGIYYRRPASLMVHVVEKGVTTQLVPHAFANGSPMFRIDIRRTLFVARATTITFVDGALTQVKVNKPS
;
A
#
# COMPACT_ATOMS: atom_id res chain seq x y z
N MET A 1 66.58 2.53 -12.18
CA MET A 1 65.15 2.15 -12.24
C MET A 1 64.49 2.66 -10.97
N GLY A 2 63.97 3.89 -10.98
CA GLY A 2 63.19 4.44 -9.87
C GLY A 2 61.72 4.17 -10.16
N CYS A 3 61.09 3.32 -9.36
CA CYS A 3 59.66 3.05 -9.44
C CYS A 3 58.93 4.23 -8.79
N ASP A 4 58.19 5.01 -9.59
CA ASP A 4 57.51 6.22 -9.13
C ASP A 4 56.28 5.86 -8.29
N THR A 5 56.39 6.07 -6.99
CA THR A 5 55.36 5.72 -5.99
C THR A 5 54.10 6.58 -6.07
N ARG A 6 54.10 7.65 -6.88
CA ARG A 6 52.95 8.55 -7.05
C ARG A 6 51.83 7.97 -7.90
N ASP A 7 52.13 7.06 -8.82
CA ASP A 7 51.10 6.46 -9.69
C ASP A 7 50.28 5.39 -8.96
N TYR A 8 50.91 4.60 -8.08
CA TYR A 8 50.23 3.60 -7.25
C TYR A 8 49.16 4.21 -6.34
N LEU A 9 49.41 5.41 -5.80
CA LEU A 9 48.44 6.09 -4.94
C LEU A 9 47.20 6.57 -5.72
N ARG A 10 47.36 6.97 -6.99
CA ARG A 10 46.24 7.39 -7.86
C ARG A 10 45.35 6.21 -8.25
N TYR A 11 45.94 5.07 -8.59
CA TYR A 11 45.18 3.84 -8.87
C TYR A 11 44.48 3.29 -7.63
N ALA A 12 45.11 3.35 -6.46
CA ALA A 12 44.50 2.91 -5.20
C ALA A 12 43.28 3.78 -4.80
N ILE A 13 43.34 5.10 -5.01
CA ILE A 13 42.22 6.02 -4.73
C ILE A 13 41.07 5.79 -5.72
N ALA A 14 41.36 5.54 -7.01
CA ALA A 14 40.33 5.23 -8.01
C ALA A 14 39.65 3.88 -7.75
N ALA A 15 40.40 2.85 -7.33
CA ALA A 15 39.83 1.56 -6.95
C ALA A 15 39.02 1.63 -5.65
N ALA A 16 39.47 2.40 -4.65
CA ALA A 16 38.75 2.58 -3.38
C ALA A 16 37.45 3.37 -3.52
N THR A 17 37.39 4.33 -4.46
CA THR A 17 36.16 5.10 -4.75
C THR A 17 35.12 4.27 -5.52
N LEU A 18 35.54 3.32 -6.36
CA LEU A 18 34.64 2.35 -7.02
C LEU A 18 34.06 1.31 -6.04
N ALA A 19 34.75 0.99 -4.95
CA ALA A 19 34.30 0.01 -3.97
C ALA A 19 33.24 0.53 -2.98
N LEU A 20 33.12 1.85 -2.80
CA LEU A 20 32.23 2.45 -1.78
C LEU A 20 30.83 2.80 -2.29
N THR A 21 30.57 2.71 -3.60
CA THR A 21 29.20 2.84 -4.14
C THR A 21 28.48 1.49 -4.10
N ALA A 22 28.35 0.89 -2.92
CA ALA A 22 27.34 -0.13 -2.67
C ALA A 22 25.96 0.54 -2.63
N CYS A 23 25.53 1.10 -3.77
CA CYS A 23 24.25 1.76 -3.90
C CYS A 23 23.13 0.74 -3.65
N SER A 24 22.19 1.10 -2.78
CA SER A 24 21.03 0.25 -2.50
C SER A 24 20.30 -0.07 -3.81
N ALA A 25 20.11 -1.36 -4.00
CA ALA A 25 19.68 -1.93 -5.25
C ALA A 25 18.16 -1.71 -5.46
N VAL A 26 17.44 -1.47 -4.37
CA VAL A 26 16.05 -1.02 -4.32
C VAL A 26 16.01 0.18 -3.38
N ASN A 27 15.45 1.29 -3.83
CA ASN A 27 15.21 2.45 -2.98
C ASN A 27 13.71 2.68 -2.86
N SER A 28 13.22 2.82 -1.64
CA SER A 28 11.84 3.19 -1.33
C SER A 28 11.84 4.56 -0.66
N GLN A 29 11.18 5.52 -1.27
CA GLN A 29 11.11 6.88 -0.73
C GLN A 29 9.67 7.39 -0.68
N PRO A 30 9.31 8.21 0.32
CA PRO A 30 8.00 8.83 0.38
C PRO A 30 7.82 9.78 -0.82
N VAL A 31 6.60 9.83 -1.36
CA VAL A 31 6.24 10.74 -2.45
C VAL A 31 5.92 12.10 -1.83
N THR A 32 6.92 12.96 -1.68
CA THR A 32 6.78 14.29 -1.06
C THR A 32 6.87 15.45 -2.05
N GLN A 33 7.31 15.21 -3.30
CA GLN A 33 7.52 16.26 -4.30
C GLN A 33 7.02 15.83 -5.69
N ALA A 34 6.63 16.83 -6.48
CA ALA A 34 6.39 16.65 -7.90
C ALA A 34 7.71 16.31 -8.59
N TYR A 35 7.76 15.18 -9.28
CA TYR A 35 8.93 14.80 -10.04
C TYR A 35 8.76 15.28 -11.49
N THR A 36 9.87 15.63 -12.13
CA THR A 36 9.87 15.79 -13.58
C THR A 36 9.62 14.42 -14.22
N SER A 37 8.56 14.34 -15.03
CA SER A 37 8.28 13.14 -15.84
C SER A 37 9.51 12.84 -16.70
N GLY A 38 10.12 11.68 -16.49
CA GLY A 38 11.04 11.10 -17.46
C GLY A 38 10.26 10.21 -18.41
N ASP A 39 10.73 10.09 -19.65
CA ASP A 39 10.23 9.11 -20.62
C ASP A 39 10.62 7.70 -20.13
N GLY A 40 9.78 7.12 -19.27
CA GLY A 40 9.87 5.74 -18.84
C GLY A 40 9.07 4.83 -19.76
N GLN A 41 9.51 3.59 -19.91
CA GLN A 41 8.68 2.56 -20.52
C GLN A 41 7.50 2.25 -19.60
N LYS A 42 6.34 1.98 -20.19
CA LYS A 42 5.08 1.73 -19.48
C LYS A 42 4.74 0.25 -19.52
N ALA A 43 4.46 -0.34 -18.37
CA ALA A 43 4.15 -1.76 -18.24
C ALA A 43 2.69 -2.05 -17.81
N GLY A 44 1.78 -1.10 -18.02
CA GLY A 44 0.36 -1.23 -17.70
C GLY A 44 -0.12 -0.22 -16.65
N VAL A 45 -1.41 -0.29 -16.33
CA VAL A 45 -2.08 0.61 -15.37
C VAL A 45 -2.63 -0.20 -14.20
N TYR A 46 -2.47 0.31 -12.98
CA TYR A 46 -3.01 -0.27 -11.76
C TYR A 46 -3.54 0.79 -10.82
N TYR A 47 -4.18 0.36 -9.74
CA TYR A 47 -4.69 1.24 -8.70
C TYR A 47 -3.98 1.00 -7.38
N LEU A 48 -3.77 2.07 -6.61
CA LEU A 48 -3.37 1.93 -5.21
C LEU A 48 -4.51 1.34 -4.39
N PRO A 49 -4.21 0.55 -3.34
CA PRO A 49 -5.25 0.06 -2.46
C PRO A 49 -5.80 1.21 -1.60
N LYS A 50 -7.12 1.19 -1.42
CA LYS A 50 -7.80 1.77 -0.27
C LYS A 50 -8.58 0.67 0.43
N HIS A 51 -9.09 0.93 1.62
CA HIS A 51 -9.89 -0.02 2.37
C HIS A 51 -11.29 0.57 2.58
N LEU A 52 -12.29 -0.30 2.45
CA LEU A 52 -13.65 -0.03 2.90
C LEU A 52 -13.85 -0.72 4.24
N LEU A 53 -14.63 -0.08 5.12
CA LEU A 53 -15.12 -0.71 6.33
C LEU A 53 -16.45 -1.40 6.00
N ASN A 54 -16.46 -2.73 6.13
CA ASN A 54 -17.66 -3.55 6.05
C ASN A 54 -18.25 -3.66 7.45
N VAL A 55 -19.51 -3.29 7.58
CA VAL A 55 -20.29 -3.33 8.81
C VAL A 55 -21.46 -4.28 8.60
N LYS A 56 -21.43 -5.38 9.35
CA LYS A 56 -22.53 -6.34 9.40
C LYS A 56 -23.25 -6.21 10.73
N LEU A 57 -24.52 -5.80 10.67
CA LEU A 57 -25.39 -5.73 11.83
C LEU A 57 -26.23 -7.00 11.88
N TYR A 58 -26.06 -7.77 12.94
CA TYR A 58 -26.87 -8.93 13.27
C TYR A 58 -27.82 -8.61 14.42
N GLY A 59 -28.96 -9.30 14.47
CA GLY A 59 -29.82 -9.27 15.65
C GLY A 59 -31.30 -9.09 15.35
N ASP A 60 -32.04 -8.70 16.38
CA ASP A 60 -33.45 -8.39 16.35
C ASP A 60 -33.74 -7.07 17.12
N LYS A 61 -34.99 -6.85 17.54
CA LYS A 61 -35.36 -5.67 18.32
C LYS A 61 -34.74 -5.64 19.74
N THR A 62 -34.27 -6.78 20.24
CA THR A 62 -33.84 -7.00 21.63
C THR A 62 -32.34 -7.24 21.78
N SER A 63 -31.69 -7.90 20.83
CA SER A 63 -30.25 -8.16 20.82
C SER A 63 -29.68 -7.72 19.48
N GLN A 64 -28.63 -6.92 19.48
CA GLN A 64 -27.95 -6.47 18.28
C GLN A 64 -26.45 -6.66 18.47
N ARG A 65 -25.76 -6.95 17.38
CA ARG A 65 -24.31 -7.10 17.34
C ARG A 65 -23.79 -6.58 16.01
N ILE A 66 -22.79 -5.72 16.07
CA ILE A 66 -22.06 -5.26 14.91
C ILE A 66 -20.77 -6.06 14.77
N VAL A 67 -20.50 -6.52 13.55
CA VAL A 67 -19.21 -7.08 13.16
C VAL A 67 -18.62 -6.15 12.12
N VAL A 68 -17.38 -5.73 12.36
CA VAL A 68 -16.64 -4.85 11.46
C VAL A 68 -15.47 -5.59 10.84
N ALA A 69 -15.23 -5.37 9.55
CA ALA A 69 -14.08 -5.89 8.83
C ALA A 69 -13.57 -4.83 7.86
N SER A 70 -12.26 -4.73 7.70
CA SER A 70 -11.64 -3.88 6.69
C SER A 70 -11.37 -4.71 5.44
N THR A 71 -11.72 -4.20 4.25
CA THR A 71 -11.49 -4.92 2.99
C THR A 71 -10.79 -4.02 1.97
N PRO A 72 -9.65 -4.46 1.42
CA PRO A 72 -8.92 -3.71 0.42
C PRO A 72 -9.69 -3.69 -0.91
N VAL A 73 -9.74 -2.52 -1.55
CA VAL A 73 -10.34 -2.27 -2.86
C VAL A 73 -9.47 -1.28 -3.65
N GLN A 74 -9.70 -1.17 -4.96
CA GLN A 74 -9.04 -0.17 -5.80
C GLN A 74 -9.43 1.26 -5.40
N ASP A 75 -8.45 2.16 -5.23
CA ASP A 75 -8.69 3.60 -5.25
C ASP A 75 -8.72 4.11 -6.69
N ARG A 76 -9.90 4.09 -7.31
CA ARG A 76 -10.10 4.49 -8.72
C ARG A 76 -9.71 5.94 -9.04
N ARG A 77 -9.49 6.78 -8.02
CA ARG A 77 -9.00 8.15 -8.19
C ARG A 77 -7.50 8.19 -8.51
N LEU A 78 -6.79 7.08 -8.31
CA LEU A 78 -5.33 6.98 -8.39
C LEU A 78 -4.95 5.83 -9.32
N ALA A 79 -5.37 5.95 -10.58
CA ALA A 79 -4.84 5.11 -11.65
C ALA A 79 -3.38 5.51 -11.92
N LEU A 80 -2.50 4.52 -11.89
CA LEU A 80 -1.06 4.69 -12.02
C LEU A 80 -0.52 3.83 -13.14
N GLU A 81 0.30 4.42 -14.00
CA GLU A 81 1.07 3.68 -14.97
C GLU A 81 2.34 3.13 -14.29
N THR A 82 2.62 1.83 -14.48
CA THR A 82 3.90 1.27 -14.04
C THR A 82 5.00 1.84 -14.93
N GLY A 83 5.80 2.76 -14.37
CA GLY A 83 6.93 3.36 -15.07
C GLY A 83 8.22 2.62 -14.74
N LEU A 84 8.93 2.18 -15.77
CA LEU A 84 10.21 1.49 -15.62
C LEU A 84 11.28 2.24 -16.41
N ALA A 85 12.38 2.56 -15.72
CA ALA A 85 13.54 3.19 -16.34
C ALA A 85 14.40 2.11 -17.02
N LEU A 86 13.89 1.59 -18.12
CA LEU A 86 14.57 0.60 -18.95
C LEU A 86 15.50 1.32 -19.93
N SER A 87 16.78 0.98 -19.92
CA SER A 87 17.72 1.38 -20.97
C SER A 87 17.49 0.52 -22.22
N PRO A 88 17.60 1.14 -23.42
CA PRO A 88 17.38 0.45 -24.70
C PRO A 88 18.50 -0.52 -25.08
N LEU A 89 19.60 -0.57 -24.32
CA LEU A 89 20.79 -1.36 -24.64
C LEU A 89 20.89 -2.67 -23.83
N SER A 90 19.78 -3.15 -23.29
CA SER A 90 19.74 -4.33 -22.40
C SER A 90 18.57 -5.25 -22.67
N ASP A 91 18.78 -6.53 -22.44
CA ASP A 91 17.75 -7.57 -22.45
C ASP A 91 17.14 -7.69 -21.04
N ASP A 92 16.46 -6.65 -20.58
CA ASP A 92 15.72 -6.68 -19.33
C ASP A 92 14.38 -7.39 -19.53
N ASP A 93 14.08 -8.38 -18.68
CA ASP A 93 12.75 -8.98 -18.60
C ASP A 93 12.04 -8.43 -17.37
N ILE A 94 10.90 -7.75 -17.58
CA ILE A 94 10.07 -7.24 -16.50
C ILE A 94 8.65 -7.74 -16.67
N THR A 95 8.20 -8.47 -15.64
CA THR A 95 6.83 -8.95 -15.52
C THR A 95 6.13 -8.19 -14.40
N VAL A 96 4.94 -7.67 -14.73
CA VAL A 96 4.07 -7.00 -13.78
C VAL A 96 2.76 -7.74 -13.74
N ASP A 97 2.43 -8.29 -12.58
CA ASP A 97 1.18 -9.01 -12.36
C ASP A 97 0.19 -8.18 -11.57
N TYR A 98 -1.07 -8.27 -11.98
CA TYR A 98 -2.19 -7.61 -11.34
C TYR A 98 -3.22 -8.63 -10.87
N GLU A 99 -3.89 -8.32 -9.76
CA GLU A 99 -4.99 -9.10 -9.24
C GLU A 99 -6.09 -8.14 -8.81
N ASN A 100 -7.28 -8.27 -9.42
CA ASN A 100 -8.39 -7.34 -9.20
C ASN A 100 -7.96 -5.87 -9.35
N GLY A 101 -7.13 -5.55 -10.35
CA GLY A 101 -6.59 -4.21 -10.64
C GLY A 101 -5.64 -3.61 -9.59
N LEU A 102 -5.27 -4.38 -8.58
CA LEU A 102 -4.20 -4.04 -7.63
C LEU A 102 -2.91 -4.73 -8.06
N LEU A 103 -1.75 -4.18 -7.69
CA LEU A 103 -0.48 -4.86 -7.89
C LEU A 103 -0.45 -6.16 -7.08
N LYS A 104 0.04 -7.23 -7.70
CA LYS A 104 0.30 -8.54 -7.09
C LYS A 104 1.79 -8.84 -7.04
N SER A 105 2.49 -8.66 -8.15
CA SER A 105 3.93 -8.84 -8.22
C SER A 105 4.57 -7.94 -9.26
N VAL A 106 5.81 -7.53 -9.01
CA VAL A 106 6.71 -7.01 -10.02
C VAL A 106 8.01 -7.82 -9.94
N SER A 107 8.35 -8.53 -10.99
CA SER A 107 9.62 -9.22 -11.12
C SER A 107 10.43 -8.61 -12.25
N ALA A 108 11.68 -8.26 -11.97
CA ALA A 108 12.62 -7.79 -12.97
C ALA A 108 13.86 -8.68 -12.93
N THR A 109 14.19 -9.28 -14.07
CA THR A 109 15.44 -9.99 -14.28
C THR A 109 16.29 -9.13 -15.21
N LEU A 110 17.34 -8.55 -14.63
CA LEU A 110 18.31 -7.73 -15.32
C LEU A 110 19.48 -8.66 -15.64
N THR A 111 19.53 -9.17 -16.87
CA THR A 111 20.50 -10.19 -17.26
C THR A 111 21.56 -9.58 -18.18
N ASP A 112 22.83 -9.85 -17.89
CA ASP A 112 23.89 -9.83 -18.90
C ASP A 112 24.14 -11.29 -19.27
N ARG A 113 24.14 -11.63 -20.57
CA ARG A 113 23.86 -13.00 -21.06
C ARG A 113 24.79 -14.06 -20.44
N THR A 114 24.33 -14.81 -19.44
CA THR A 114 24.56 -16.26 -19.30
C THR A 114 23.53 -16.92 -18.36
N ALA A 115 22.65 -17.73 -18.97
CA ALA A 115 21.82 -18.81 -18.41
C ALA A 115 20.61 -18.51 -17.48
N ASP A 116 19.57 -19.30 -17.72
CA ASP A 116 18.15 -19.23 -17.31
C ASP A 116 17.86 -19.44 -15.81
N ILE A 117 16.65 -19.05 -15.33
CA ILE A 117 15.69 -19.87 -14.54
C ILE A 117 14.48 -19.06 -13.98
N LEU A 118 13.31 -19.72 -13.97
CA LEU A 118 11.98 -19.35 -13.42
C LEU A 118 11.88 -19.36 -11.87
N VAL A 119 10.87 -18.65 -11.32
CA VAL A 119 10.45 -18.74 -9.90
C VAL A 119 8.93 -18.81 -9.74
N GLU A 120 8.42 -19.79 -8.97
CA GLU A 120 7.03 -19.86 -8.48
C GLU A 120 6.86 -19.19 -7.11
N VAL A 121 5.68 -18.60 -6.88
CA VAL A 121 5.32 -17.93 -5.62
C VAL A 121 4.13 -18.64 -4.96
N ALA A 122 4.33 -19.15 -3.74
CA ALA A 122 3.27 -19.65 -2.88
C ALA A 122 2.71 -18.54 -1.96
N LYS A 123 1.39 -18.41 -1.90
CA LYS A 123 0.68 -17.53 -0.95
C LYS A 123 0.19 -18.34 0.26
N LEU A 124 0.53 -17.89 1.46
CA LEU A 124 -0.07 -18.35 2.71
C LEU A 124 -1.21 -17.40 3.09
N VAL A 125 -2.46 -17.88 3.04
CA VAL A 125 -3.65 -17.16 3.48
C VAL A 125 -3.96 -17.56 4.92
N VAL A 126 -3.95 -16.60 5.84
CA VAL A 126 -4.47 -16.80 7.20
C VAL A 126 -6.00 -16.72 7.15
N ARG A 127 -6.68 -17.82 7.48
CA ARG A 127 -8.14 -17.84 7.67
C ARG A 127 -8.48 -17.45 9.12
N LEU A 128 -9.14 -16.32 9.30
CA LEU A 128 -9.90 -16.05 10.52
C LEU A 128 -11.13 -16.97 10.53
N ARG A 129 -11.31 -17.74 11.61
CA ARG A 129 -12.52 -18.55 11.83
C ARG A 129 -13.62 -17.65 12.40
N ASP A 130 -14.63 -17.36 11.61
CA ASP A 130 -15.87 -16.79 12.11
C ASP A 130 -16.67 -17.86 12.86
N THR A 131 -17.06 -17.55 14.10
CA THR A 131 -18.03 -18.35 14.84
C THR A 131 -19.40 -18.21 14.17
N PRO A 132 -20.17 -19.28 13.93
CA PRO A 132 -21.48 -19.17 13.30
C PRO A 132 -22.39 -18.27 14.15
N ILE A 133 -22.79 -17.13 13.59
CA ILE A 133 -23.71 -16.19 14.21
C ILE A 133 -25.13 -16.73 13.97
N SER A 134 -25.82 -17.11 15.05
CA SER A 134 -27.20 -17.64 15.00
C SER A 134 -28.27 -16.54 14.85
N GLN A 135 -27.85 -15.27 14.83
CA GLN A 135 -28.75 -14.12 14.70
C GLN A 135 -28.93 -13.73 13.22
N PRO A 136 -30.13 -13.26 12.81
CA PRO A 136 -30.35 -12.86 11.42
C PRO A 136 -29.53 -11.62 11.08
N LEU A 137 -28.99 -11.60 9.85
CA LEU A 137 -28.30 -10.44 9.28
C LEU A 137 -29.33 -9.37 8.94
N LEU A 138 -29.26 -8.22 9.62
CA LEU A 138 -30.15 -7.09 9.41
C LEU A 138 -29.62 -6.14 8.34
N LYS A 139 -28.32 -5.85 8.36
CA LYS A 139 -27.65 -4.95 7.40
C LYS A 139 -26.24 -5.46 7.10
N ASP A 140 -25.83 -5.34 5.85
CA ASP A 140 -24.46 -5.56 5.37
C ASP A 140 -24.10 -4.35 4.49
N ILE A 141 -23.24 -3.48 5.01
CA ILE A 141 -22.93 -2.19 4.38
C ILE A 141 -21.42 -2.00 4.36
N SER A 142 -20.90 -1.62 3.20
CA SER A 142 -19.49 -1.24 3.01
C SER A 142 -19.40 0.25 2.74
N PHE A 143 -18.45 0.95 3.37
CA PHE A 143 -18.20 2.36 3.11
C PHE A 143 -16.74 2.77 3.26
N ASP A 144 -16.37 3.92 2.71
CA ASP A 144 -15.06 4.52 2.91
C ASP A 144 -15.09 5.43 4.15
N PRO A 145 -14.46 5.04 5.27
CA PRO A 145 -14.53 5.85 6.50
C PRO A 145 -13.78 7.18 6.39
N PHE A 146 -12.98 7.38 5.35
CA PHE A 146 -12.26 8.62 5.06
C PHE A 146 -13.09 9.56 4.15
N SER A 147 -14.22 9.08 3.63
CA SER A 147 -15.22 9.90 2.95
C SER A 147 -16.25 10.38 3.97
N TYR A 148 -16.23 11.69 4.27
CA TYR A 148 -17.21 12.32 5.17
C TYR A 148 -18.65 11.96 4.79
N ARG A 149 -18.95 12.02 3.49
CA ARG A 149 -20.28 11.72 2.94
C ARG A 149 -20.67 10.26 3.17
N ASP A 150 -19.76 9.32 2.89
CA ASP A 150 -20.09 7.89 2.99
C ASP A 150 -20.23 7.48 4.46
N ALA A 151 -19.31 7.91 5.33
CA ALA A 151 -19.35 7.65 6.76
C ALA A 151 -20.63 8.20 7.41
N MET A 152 -21.03 9.44 7.08
CA MET A 152 -22.26 10.03 7.58
C MET A 152 -23.50 9.28 7.07
N ALA A 153 -23.54 8.90 5.79
CA ALA A 153 -24.67 8.19 5.20
C ALA A 153 -24.86 6.81 5.85
N VAL A 154 -23.78 6.08 6.09
CA VAL A 154 -23.85 4.78 6.79
C VAL A 154 -24.27 4.96 8.23
N ASN A 155 -23.73 5.94 8.95
CA ASN A 155 -24.12 6.18 10.34
C ASN A 155 -25.55 6.69 10.50
N ALA A 156 -26.10 7.43 9.52
CA ALA A 156 -27.54 7.75 9.47
C ALA A 156 -28.41 6.49 9.28
N SER A 157 -27.89 5.46 8.62
CA SER A 157 -28.56 4.15 8.49
C SER A 157 -28.42 3.31 9.77
N LEU A 158 -27.27 3.33 10.43
CA LEU A 158 -27.03 2.60 11.68
C LEU A 158 -27.76 3.23 12.88
N SER A 159 -27.95 4.55 12.89
CA SER A 159 -28.63 5.27 13.97
C SER A 159 -30.10 4.86 14.12
N GLN A 160 -30.73 4.35 13.06
CA GLN A 160 -32.07 3.73 13.12
C GLN A 160 -32.13 2.53 14.07
N HIS A 161 -30.97 1.96 14.41
CA HIS A 161 -30.80 0.86 15.34
C HIS A 161 -30.09 1.28 16.64
N ASN A 162 -30.00 2.59 16.93
CA ASN A 162 -29.24 3.15 18.06
C ASN A 162 -27.75 2.74 18.06
N SER A 163 -27.18 2.50 16.88
CA SER A 163 -25.80 2.06 16.72
C SER A 163 -25.04 3.00 15.80
N CYS A 164 -23.72 3.04 15.93
CA CYS A 164 -22.84 3.81 15.06
C CYS A 164 -21.44 3.20 15.04
N VAL A 165 -20.67 3.55 14.02
CA VAL A 165 -19.28 3.13 13.84
C VAL A 165 -18.46 4.34 13.38
N GLU A 166 -17.32 4.57 14.03
CA GLU A 166 -16.34 5.57 13.64
C GLU A 166 -14.95 4.96 13.50
N VAL A 167 -14.12 5.57 12.67
CA VAL A 167 -12.71 5.21 12.48
C VAL A 167 -11.86 6.42 12.81
N GLU A 168 -10.79 6.21 13.58
CA GLU A 168 -9.77 7.23 13.82
C GLU A 168 -8.98 7.46 12.51
N VAL A 169 -9.24 8.58 11.83
CA VAL A 169 -8.60 8.92 10.56
C VAL A 169 -7.24 9.61 10.74
N ALA A 170 -7.02 10.22 11.91
CA ALA A 170 -5.76 10.74 12.41
C ALA A 170 -5.82 10.80 13.94
N PRO A 171 -4.69 10.91 14.67
CA PRO A 171 -4.70 10.94 16.14
C PRO A 171 -5.72 11.94 16.72
N GLY A 172 -6.74 11.43 17.40
CA GLY A 172 -7.83 12.23 18.00
C GLY A 172 -8.88 12.78 17.02
N LEU A 173 -8.79 12.47 15.73
CA LEU A 173 -9.71 12.88 14.67
C LEU A 173 -10.45 11.65 14.13
N TRP A 174 -11.78 11.66 14.22
CA TRP A 174 -12.64 10.50 13.94
C TRP A 174 -13.58 10.75 12.77
N SER A 175 -13.84 9.73 11.95
CA SER A 175 -14.88 9.80 10.91
C SER A 175 -16.24 10.16 11.52
N PRO A 176 -17.15 10.82 10.80
CA PRO A 176 -18.45 11.19 11.35
C PRO A 176 -19.37 9.99 11.58
N GLY A 177 -20.05 9.94 12.72
CA GLY A 177 -21.14 8.98 12.90
C GLY A 177 -21.79 8.85 14.27
N CYS A 178 -21.01 8.99 15.33
CA CYS A 178 -21.41 8.68 16.69
C CYS A 178 -21.83 9.90 17.52
N GLY A 179 -21.64 11.12 17.01
CA GLY A 179 -22.11 12.34 17.64
C GLY A 179 -21.60 12.47 19.08
N LYS A 180 -22.51 12.50 20.06
CA LYS A 180 -22.16 12.58 21.49
C LYS A 180 -21.33 11.39 22.02
N HIS A 181 -21.33 10.27 21.30
CA HIS A 181 -20.54 9.08 21.65
C HIS A 181 -19.18 9.05 20.96
N SER A 182 -18.84 10.05 20.12
CA SER A 182 -17.53 10.11 19.48
C SER A 182 -16.41 10.23 20.53
N LEU A 183 -15.27 9.58 20.28
CA LEU A 183 -14.12 9.58 21.18
C LEU A 183 -13.19 10.78 20.97
N GLY A 184 -13.46 11.66 19.99
CA GLY A 184 -12.61 12.81 19.71
C GLY A 184 -13.28 13.85 18.82
N THR A 185 -12.46 14.60 18.09
CA THR A 185 -12.98 15.60 17.15
C THR A 185 -13.52 14.89 15.92
N THR A 186 -14.77 15.17 15.56
CA THR A 186 -15.32 14.64 14.32
C THR A 186 -14.71 15.36 13.12
N TYR A 187 -14.18 14.57 12.19
CA TYR A 187 -13.74 14.98 10.88
C TYR A 187 -14.87 15.71 10.14
N VAL A 188 -14.60 16.94 9.69
CA VAL A 188 -15.50 17.74 8.86
C VAL A 188 -14.96 17.83 7.42
N GLN A 189 -15.88 17.94 6.47
CA GLN A 189 -15.57 18.05 5.05
C GLN A 189 -14.56 19.19 4.78
N GLY A 190 -13.44 18.87 4.14
CA GLY A 190 -12.39 19.83 3.77
C GLY A 190 -11.02 19.57 4.41
N ALA A 191 -10.95 18.84 5.53
CA ALA A 191 -9.68 18.40 6.11
C ALA A 191 -9.11 17.15 5.40
N MET A 192 -9.34 17.00 4.08
CA MET A 192 -8.98 15.80 3.33
C MET A 192 -7.55 15.38 3.66
N VAL A 193 -7.39 14.12 4.07
CA VAL A 193 -6.06 13.51 4.09
C VAL A 193 -5.61 13.52 2.63
N ASP A 194 -4.65 14.38 2.32
CA ASP A 194 -4.18 14.57 0.95
C ASP A 194 -3.67 13.23 0.43
N THR A 195 -4.46 12.65 -0.46
CA THR A 195 -4.23 11.36 -1.08
C THR A 195 -3.95 11.52 -2.56
N THR A 196 -3.85 12.76 -3.03
CA THR A 196 -3.63 13.06 -4.43
C THR A 196 -2.18 12.77 -4.79
N LEU A 197 -1.98 12.09 -5.92
CA LEU A 197 -0.66 12.02 -6.50
C LEU A 197 -0.27 13.40 -7.02
N PRO A 198 1.01 13.79 -6.92
CA PRO A 198 1.45 14.97 -7.62
C PRO A 198 1.11 14.84 -9.12
N PRO A 199 0.69 15.93 -9.80
CA PRO A 199 0.21 15.89 -11.20
C PRO A 199 1.19 15.25 -12.19
N ARG A 200 2.46 15.15 -11.82
CA ARG A 200 3.53 14.48 -12.55
C ARG A 200 4.21 13.48 -11.62
N ALA A 201 3.75 12.24 -11.68
CA ALA A 201 4.43 11.11 -11.07
C ALA A 201 5.65 10.73 -11.92
N ALA A 202 6.80 10.52 -11.29
CA ALA A 202 7.97 9.97 -11.98
C ALA A 202 7.76 8.47 -12.26
N PRO A 203 8.47 7.91 -13.24
CA PRO A 203 8.49 6.46 -13.43
C PRO A 203 8.89 5.74 -12.13
N GLY A 204 8.16 4.70 -11.79
CA GLY A 204 8.44 3.82 -10.66
C GLY A 204 7.22 2.98 -10.28
N ILE A 205 7.39 2.19 -9.22
CA ILE A 205 6.31 1.39 -8.64
C ILE A 205 5.86 2.07 -7.36
N TYR A 206 4.66 2.61 -7.38
CA TYR A 206 4.05 3.26 -6.22
C TYR A 206 3.23 2.28 -5.40
N TYR A 207 3.24 2.48 -4.08
CA TYR A 207 2.47 1.67 -3.15
C TYR A 207 2.08 2.46 -1.90
N ARG A 208 1.11 1.92 -1.15
CA ARG A 208 0.75 2.39 0.19
C ARG A 208 0.96 1.26 1.20
N ARG A 209 1.33 1.63 2.41
CA ARG A 209 1.37 0.69 3.55
C ARG A 209 0.11 0.93 4.37
N PRO A 210 -0.71 -0.11 4.62
CA PRO A 210 -1.82 0.02 5.54
C PRO A 210 -1.33 0.43 6.93
N ALA A 211 -1.95 1.45 7.50
CA ALA A 211 -1.78 1.85 8.89
C ALA A 211 -2.82 1.16 9.77
N SER A 212 -2.44 0.80 10.99
CA SER A 212 -3.37 0.27 11.99
C SER A 212 -4.11 1.43 12.65
N LEU A 213 -5.41 1.55 12.40
CA LEU A 213 -6.26 2.61 12.94
C LEU A 213 -7.39 2.04 13.77
N MET A 214 -7.82 2.79 14.78
CA MET A 214 -8.87 2.33 15.69
C MET A 214 -10.25 2.45 15.04
N VAL A 215 -11.04 1.39 15.16
CA VAL A 215 -12.46 1.37 14.82
C VAL A 215 -13.24 1.33 16.11
N HIS A 216 -14.09 2.33 16.31
CA HIS A 216 -14.97 2.46 17.47
C HIS A 216 -16.39 2.07 17.07
N VAL A 217 -16.96 1.11 17.79
CA VAL A 217 -18.31 0.60 17.57
C VAL A 217 -19.15 0.88 18.81
N VAL A 218 -20.31 1.49 18.59
CA VAL A 218 -21.29 1.76 19.63
C VAL A 218 -22.58 1.03 19.27
N GLU A 219 -23.10 0.25 20.22
CA GLU A 219 -24.38 -0.44 20.10
C GLU A 219 -25.29 0.06 21.23
N LYS A 220 -26.48 0.52 20.87
CA LYS A 220 -27.47 1.07 21.83
C LYS A 220 -26.89 2.15 22.75
N GLY A 221 -26.00 2.99 22.21
CA GLY A 221 -25.34 4.07 22.96
C GLY A 221 -24.21 3.64 23.89
N VAL A 222 -23.81 2.37 23.88
CA VAL A 222 -22.68 1.85 24.67
C VAL A 222 -21.56 1.42 23.73
N THR A 223 -20.33 1.81 24.03
CA THR A 223 -19.15 1.32 23.32
C THR A 223 -19.01 -0.18 23.52
N THR A 224 -19.09 -0.97 22.45
CA THR A 224 -18.93 -2.43 22.50
C THR A 224 -17.59 -2.89 21.94
N GLN A 225 -17.00 -2.14 21.00
CA GLN A 225 -15.70 -2.47 20.41
C GLN A 225 -14.87 -1.20 20.22
N LEU A 226 -13.57 -1.35 20.50
CA LEU A 226 -12.54 -0.40 20.12
C LEU A 226 -11.35 -1.23 19.66
N VAL A 227 -11.28 -1.50 18.35
CA VAL A 227 -10.38 -2.51 17.78
C VAL A 227 -9.55 -1.95 16.63
N PRO A 228 -8.27 -2.32 16.52
CA PRO A 228 -7.43 -1.88 15.41
C PRO A 228 -7.81 -2.62 14.12
N HIS A 229 -7.91 -1.88 13.01
CA HIS A 229 -7.99 -2.42 11.66
C HIS A 229 -6.97 -1.75 10.74
N ALA A 230 -6.52 -2.49 9.73
CA ALA A 230 -5.61 -1.96 8.72
C ALA A 230 -6.37 -1.11 7.69
N PHE A 231 -5.87 0.10 7.41
CA PHE A 231 -6.37 0.97 6.35
C PHE A 231 -5.21 1.57 5.55
N ALA A 232 -5.28 1.44 4.23
CA ALA A 232 -4.37 2.15 3.33
C ALA A 232 -4.86 3.57 2.98
N ASN A 233 -6.11 3.91 3.29
CA ASN A 233 -6.68 5.23 3.04
C ASN A 233 -5.88 6.27 3.82
N GLY A 234 -5.54 7.39 3.19
CA GLY A 234 -4.79 8.46 3.83
C GLY A 234 -3.34 8.12 4.20
N SER A 235 -2.89 6.87 4.02
CA SER A 235 -1.51 6.50 4.30
C SER A 235 -0.55 7.12 3.29
N PRO A 236 0.68 7.48 3.70
CA PRO A 236 1.68 8.02 2.79
C PRO A 236 1.92 7.08 1.61
N MET A 237 2.06 7.68 0.43
CA MET A 237 2.47 6.97 -0.77
C MET A 237 3.99 6.88 -0.81
N PHE A 238 4.49 5.72 -1.22
CA PHE A 238 5.90 5.46 -1.41
C PHE A 238 6.13 5.08 -2.87
N ARG A 239 7.31 5.42 -3.38
CA ARG A 239 7.79 4.98 -4.70
C ARG A 239 8.98 4.05 -4.50
N ILE A 240 8.94 2.92 -5.19
CA ILE A 240 10.05 1.98 -5.32
C ILE A 240 10.63 2.11 -6.71
N ASP A 241 11.94 2.34 -6.75
CA ASP A 241 12.71 2.33 -7.99
C ASP A 241 13.49 1.01 -8.08
N ILE A 242 13.30 0.29 -9.19
CA ILE A 242 14.16 -0.84 -9.56
C ILE A 242 15.32 -0.27 -10.37
N ARG A 243 16.50 -0.19 -9.75
CA ARG A 243 17.70 0.31 -10.43
C ARG A 243 18.56 -0.84 -10.91
N ARG A 244 19.18 -0.65 -12.07
CA ARG A 244 20.22 -1.53 -12.56
C ARG A 244 21.50 -1.40 -11.75
N THR A 245 22.21 -2.51 -11.67
CA THR A 245 23.59 -2.55 -11.24
C THR A 245 24.41 -2.91 -12.47
N LEU A 246 25.43 -2.12 -12.80
CA LEU A 246 26.27 -2.40 -13.96
C LEU A 246 27.05 -3.70 -13.74
N PHE A 247 27.17 -4.52 -14.79
CA PHE A 247 27.99 -5.75 -14.83
C PHE A 247 27.60 -6.86 -13.84
N VAL A 248 26.37 -6.84 -13.31
CA VAL A 248 25.88 -7.84 -12.36
C VAL A 248 24.47 -8.26 -12.75
N ALA A 249 24.30 -9.52 -13.11
CA ALA A 249 22.98 -10.10 -13.31
C ALA A 249 22.20 -10.07 -11.99
N ARG A 250 20.91 -9.71 -12.04
CA ARG A 250 20.11 -9.53 -10.83
C ARG A 250 18.65 -9.79 -11.07
N ALA A 251 18.05 -10.59 -10.19
CA ALA A 251 16.60 -10.76 -10.13
C ALA A 251 16.04 -10.01 -8.92
N THR A 252 15.06 -9.16 -9.14
CA THR A 252 14.30 -8.48 -8.07
C THR A 252 12.85 -8.89 -8.16
N THR A 253 12.29 -9.40 -7.07
CA THR A 253 10.86 -9.73 -6.97
C THR A 253 10.25 -8.89 -5.86
N ILE A 254 9.22 -8.13 -6.21
CA ILE A 254 8.45 -7.30 -5.30
C ILE A 254 7.05 -7.91 -5.23
N THR A 255 6.64 -8.34 -4.03
CA THR A 255 5.35 -9.01 -3.82
C THR A 255 4.41 -8.10 -3.07
N PHE A 256 3.15 -8.13 -3.50
CA PHE A 256 2.05 -7.39 -2.92
C PHE A 256 0.93 -8.36 -2.52
N VAL A 257 0.30 -8.08 -1.38
CA VAL A 257 -0.94 -8.74 -0.96
C VAL A 257 -2.00 -7.64 -0.88
N ASP A 258 -3.05 -7.80 -1.70
CA ASP A 258 -4.12 -6.82 -1.82
C ASP A 258 -3.61 -5.39 -2.13
N GLY A 259 -2.61 -5.28 -3.00
CA GLY A 259 -1.98 -4.01 -3.37
C GLY A 259 -1.03 -3.42 -2.34
N ALA A 260 -0.91 -4.00 -1.14
CA ALA A 260 0.06 -3.58 -0.12
C ALA A 260 1.37 -4.34 -0.27
N LEU A 261 2.50 -3.63 -0.23
CA LEU A 261 3.83 -4.25 -0.31
C LEU A 261 4.07 -5.16 0.90
N THR A 262 4.40 -6.44 0.65
CA THR A 262 4.71 -7.42 1.70
C THR A 262 6.15 -7.90 1.65
N GLN A 263 6.77 -7.96 0.47
CA GLN A 263 8.12 -8.48 0.32
C GLN A 263 8.88 -7.79 -0.80
N VAL A 264 10.16 -7.54 -0.56
CA VAL A 264 11.14 -7.21 -1.59
C VAL A 264 12.26 -8.24 -1.48
N LYS A 265 12.41 -9.07 -2.51
CA LYS A 265 13.49 -10.06 -2.62
C LYS A 265 14.45 -9.61 -3.70
N VAL A 266 15.72 -9.54 -3.36
CA VAL A 266 16.80 -9.27 -4.31
C VAL A 266 17.73 -10.46 -4.34
N ASN A 267 17.83 -11.11 -5.50
CA ASN A 267 18.79 -12.19 -5.74
C ASN A 267 19.94 -11.66 -6.60
N LYS A 268 21.15 -11.79 -6.07
CA LYS A 268 22.40 -11.50 -6.76
C LYS A 268 23.20 -12.81 -6.76
N PRO A 269 23.33 -13.50 -7.91
CA PRO A 269 24.26 -14.62 -8.02
C PRO A 269 25.67 -14.09 -7.70
N SER A 270 26.32 -14.78 -6.76
CA SER A 270 27.65 -14.43 -6.22
C SER A 270 28.74 -14.52 -7.27
#